data_AF-A0A4V2A1Q4-F1
#
_entry.id   AF-A0A4V2A1Q4-F1
#
_cell.length_a   1.000
_cell.length_b   1.000
_cell.length_c   1.000
_cell.angle_alpha   90.00
_cell.angle_beta   90.00
_cell.angle_gamma   90.00
#
_symmetry.space_group_name_H-M   'P 1'
#
loop_
_entity.id
_entity.type
_entity.pdbx_description
1 polymer ?
#
loop_
_entity_poly.entity_id
_entity_poly.type
_entity_poly.pdbx_seq_one_letter_code
_entity_poly.pdbx_strand_id
1 'polypeptide(L)'
;LSTNGAWYVKSDHGYVVKHYKTARCQGCPAFARCTRNKLGRLIERSEYQGYVDQNKQNIQRDTATYKKRQAIIEHTYGTIKRQWGFHYICTKRGLKRASADVGLMFTAYNLRRLLNSIEKNVFKAYLKKLAHLFFPILTSGKILAVKMSHCYFTPLLFHL
;
A
#
# COMPACT_ATOMS: atom_id res chain seq x y z
N LEU A 1 -17.54 26.77 -13.96
CA LEU A 1 -16.71 27.20 -12.81
C LEU A 1 -15.51 27.94 -13.38
N SER A 2 -15.08 29.05 -12.77
CA SER A 2 -13.89 29.78 -13.21
C SER A 2 -12.72 29.50 -12.27
N THR A 3 -11.51 29.47 -12.82
CA THR A 3 -10.26 29.36 -12.07
C THR A 3 -9.27 30.37 -12.63
N ASN A 4 -8.37 30.87 -11.78
CA ASN A 4 -7.25 31.72 -12.18
C ASN A 4 -6.03 30.89 -12.65
N GLY A 5 -6.15 29.55 -12.67
CA GLY A 5 -5.08 28.65 -13.10
C GLY A 5 -3.96 28.42 -12.08
N ALA A 6 -3.89 29.23 -11.02
CA ALA A 6 -2.87 29.14 -9.99
C ALA A 6 -3.02 27.90 -9.11
N TRP A 7 -1.87 27.34 -8.73
CA TRP A 7 -1.75 26.26 -7.76
C TRP A 7 -1.37 26.83 -6.40
N TYR A 8 -2.01 26.34 -5.36
CA TYR A 8 -1.78 26.74 -3.97
C TYR A 8 -1.31 25.52 -3.18
N VAL A 9 -0.26 25.68 -2.39
CA VAL A 9 0.20 24.63 -1.48
C VAL A 9 -0.79 24.53 -0.32
N LYS A 10 -1.36 23.34 -0.11
CA LYS A 10 -2.21 23.09 1.05
C LYS A 10 -1.30 22.60 2.19
N SER A 11 -1.24 23.38 3.27
CA SER A 11 -0.27 23.17 4.36
C SER A 11 -0.38 21.78 5.01
N ASP A 12 0.76 21.33 5.55
CA ASP A 12 1.08 20.09 6.28
C ASP A 12 1.28 18.80 5.49
N HIS A 13 0.77 18.68 4.27
CA HIS A 13 0.82 17.40 3.52
C HIS A 13 1.51 17.48 2.15
N GLY A 14 2.04 18.64 1.78
CA GLY A 14 2.93 18.80 0.63
C GLY A 14 2.29 18.66 -0.75
N TYR A 15 0.96 18.66 -0.85
CA TYR A 15 0.25 18.60 -2.14
C TYR A 15 -0.36 19.95 -2.53
N VAL A 16 -0.55 20.15 -3.83
CA VAL A 16 -1.08 21.40 -4.38
C VAL A 16 -2.55 21.28 -4.79
N VAL A 17 -3.27 22.40 -4.70
CA VAL A 17 -4.69 22.51 -5.05
C VAL A 17 -4.95 23.70 -5.97
N LYS A 18 -5.92 23.52 -6.88
CA LYS A 18 -6.51 24.57 -7.71
C LYS A 18 -7.86 25.00 -7.14
N HIS A 19 -8.08 26.30 -7.13
CA HIS A 19 -9.32 26.92 -6.65
C HIS A 19 -10.28 27.21 -7.81
N TYR A 20 -11.50 26.71 -7.68
CA TYR A 20 -12.61 26.94 -8.60
C TYR A 20 -13.70 27.73 -7.89
N LYS A 21 -14.10 28.86 -8.49
CA LYS A 21 -15.08 29.80 -7.95
C LYS A 21 -16.24 29.98 -8.93
N THR A 22 -17.34 30.54 -8.44
CA THR A 22 -18.46 30.95 -9.30
C THR A 22 -19.21 32.12 -8.68
N ALA A 23 -19.51 33.14 -9.49
CA ALA A 23 -20.33 34.28 -9.07
C ALA A 23 -21.82 33.91 -8.92
N ARG A 24 -22.27 32.83 -9.57
CA ARG A 24 -23.67 32.38 -9.54
C ARG A 24 -24.14 31.91 -8.15
N CYS A 25 -23.23 31.70 -7.21
CA CYS A 25 -23.60 31.33 -5.84
C CYS A 25 -24.46 32.40 -5.15
N GLN A 26 -24.23 33.70 -5.40
CA GLN A 26 -24.91 34.77 -4.67
C GLN A 26 -26.43 34.81 -4.89
N GLY A 27 -26.90 34.43 -6.07
CA GLY A 27 -28.34 34.33 -6.39
C GLY A 27 -28.95 32.94 -6.15
N CYS A 28 -28.23 32.03 -5.48
CA CYS A 28 -28.68 30.65 -5.32
C CYS A 28 -29.67 30.53 -4.14
N PRO A 29 -30.88 29.96 -4.32
CA PRO A 29 -31.85 29.77 -3.23
C PRO A 29 -31.35 28.81 -2.14
N ALA A 30 -30.34 27.99 -2.45
CA ALA A 30 -29.69 27.09 -1.50
C ALA A 30 -28.44 27.68 -0.83
N PHE A 31 -28.10 28.95 -1.05
CA PHE A 31 -26.85 29.55 -0.56
C PHE A 31 -26.63 29.34 0.94
N ALA A 32 -27.65 29.67 1.75
CA ALA A 32 -27.61 29.51 3.21
C ALA A 32 -27.39 28.06 3.68
N ARG A 33 -27.78 27.07 2.87
CA ARG A 33 -27.59 25.63 3.16
C ARG A 33 -26.30 25.07 2.57
N CYS A 34 -25.77 25.69 1.51
CA CYS A 34 -24.67 25.16 0.71
C CYS A 34 -23.30 25.65 1.20
N THR A 35 -23.18 26.91 1.65
CA THR A 35 -21.90 27.47 2.09
C THR A 35 -22.08 28.62 3.07
N ARG A 36 -21.12 28.76 4.00
CA ARG A 36 -21.03 29.91 4.92
C ARG A 36 -20.19 31.06 4.34
N ASN A 37 -19.53 30.86 3.21
CA ASN A 37 -18.68 31.88 2.60
C ASN A 37 -19.55 32.91 1.85
N LYS A 38 -19.43 34.18 2.23
CA LYS A 38 -20.14 35.33 1.61
C LYS A 38 -19.89 35.44 0.09
N LEU A 39 -18.71 35.01 -0.38
CA LEU A 39 -18.33 35.06 -1.80
C LEU A 39 -18.78 33.82 -2.59
N GLY A 40 -19.44 32.86 -1.96
CA GLY A 40 -19.86 31.61 -2.59
C GLY A 40 -18.96 30.42 -2.31
N ARG A 41 -19.38 29.25 -2.81
CA ARG A 41 -18.73 27.99 -2.54
C ARG A 41 -17.41 27.91 -3.30
N LEU A 42 -16.31 27.78 -2.57
CA LEU A 42 -15.00 27.45 -3.11
C LEU A 42 -14.92 25.93 -3.34
N ILE A 43 -14.56 25.52 -4.54
CA ILE A 43 -14.28 24.12 -4.85
C ILE A 43 -12.78 23.97 -5.05
N GLU A 44 -12.16 23.10 -4.26
CA GLU A 44 -10.76 22.73 -4.40
C GLU A 44 -10.65 21.46 -5.23
N ARG A 45 -9.71 21.44 -6.19
CA ARG A 45 -9.29 20.20 -6.85
C ARG A 45 -7.79 20.05 -6.67
N SER A 46 -7.35 18.92 -6.12
CA SER A 46 -5.92 18.63 -5.96
C SER A 46 -5.28 18.27 -7.30
N GLU A 47 -3.94 18.27 -7.33
CA GLU A 47 -3.18 17.70 -8.45
C GLU A 47 -3.54 16.24 -8.77
N TYR A 48 -3.97 15.48 -7.74
CA TYR A 48 -4.37 14.07 -7.88
C TYR A 48 -5.84 13.87 -8.24
N GLN A 49 -6.60 14.94 -8.46
CA GLN A 49 -8.05 14.83 -8.70
C GLN A 49 -8.38 13.97 -9.94
N GLY A 50 -7.50 13.94 -10.95
CA GLY A 50 -7.66 13.06 -12.11
C GLY A 50 -7.75 11.58 -11.71
N TYR A 51 -6.91 11.13 -10.77
CA TYR A 51 -6.95 9.76 -10.25
C TYR A 51 -8.23 9.47 -9.47
N VAL A 52 -8.71 10.45 -8.70
CA VAL A 52 -9.98 10.33 -7.95
C VAL A 52 -11.16 10.19 -8.91
N ASP A 53 -11.19 11.02 -9.95
CA ASP A 53 -12.26 11.02 -10.95
C ASP A 53 -12.23 9.71 -11.78
N GLN A 54 -11.03 9.23 -12.15
CA GLN A 54 -10.86 7.92 -12.79
C GLN A 54 -11.32 6.76 -11.90
N ASN A 55 -10.94 6.76 -10.62
CA ASN A 55 -11.39 5.74 -9.68
C ASN A 55 -12.91 5.75 -9.51
N LYS A 56 -13.53 6.94 -9.48
CA LYS A 56 -14.99 7.08 -9.46
C LYS A 56 -15.64 6.44 -10.68
N GLN A 57 -15.11 6.67 -11.88
CA GLN A 57 -15.60 6.02 -13.10
C GLN A 57 -15.44 4.50 -13.03
N ASN A 58 -14.33 4.00 -12.51
CA ASN A 58 -14.10 2.55 -12.35
C ASN A 58 -15.12 1.91 -11.40
N ILE A 59 -15.42 2.57 -10.27
CA ILE A 59 -16.44 2.11 -9.31
C ILE A 59 -17.83 2.11 -9.94
N GLN A 60 -18.15 3.14 -10.73
CA GLN A 60 -19.44 3.24 -11.42
C GLN A 60 -19.59 2.17 -12.51
N ARG A 61 -18.51 1.82 -13.21
CA ARG A 61 -18.52 0.79 -14.26
C ARG A 61 -18.78 -0.62 -13.70
N ASP A 62 -18.25 -0.93 -12.52
CA ASP A 62 -18.45 -2.24 -11.88
C ASP A 62 -18.78 -2.11 -10.38
N THR A 63 -19.96 -1.57 -10.09
CA THR A 63 -20.37 -1.32 -8.71
C THR A 63 -20.54 -2.61 -7.90
N ALA A 64 -20.97 -3.71 -8.54
CA ALA A 64 -21.20 -4.98 -7.85
C ALA A 64 -19.90 -5.58 -7.30
N THR A 65 -18.84 -5.60 -8.10
CA THR A 65 -17.53 -6.11 -7.66
C THR A 65 -16.93 -5.23 -6.57
N TYR A 66 -17.01 -3.91 -6.69
CA TYR A 66 -16.49 -3.01 -5.66
C TYR A 66 -17.22 -3.14 -4.33
N LYS A 67 -18.56 -3.29 -4.33
CA LYS A 67 -19.34 -3.56 -3.11
C LYS A 67 -18.94 -4.88 -2.45
N LYS A 68 -18.77 -5.95 -3.24
CA LYS A 68 -18.30 -7.26 -2.73
C LYS A 68 -16.91 -7.14 -2.11
N ARG A 69 -15.98 -6.46 -2.79
CA ARG A 69 -14.62 -6.22 -2.27
C ARG A 69 -14.65 -5.45 -0.95
N GLN A 70 -15.45 -4.40 -0.87
CA GLN A 70 -15.60 -3.60 0.36
C GLN A 70 -15.98 -4.50 1.54
N ALA A 71 -17.03 -5.32 1.40
CA ALA A 71 -17.47 -6.23 2.46
C ALA A 71 -16.39 -7.25 2.88
N ILE A 72 -15.66 -7.82 1.91
CA ILE A 72 -14.58 -8.78 2.20
C ILE A 72 -13.44 -8.10 2.95
N ILE A 73 -13.04 -6.90 2.51
CA ILE A 73 -11.86 -6.22 3.01
C ILE A 73 -12.09 -5.54 4.36
N GLU A 74 -13.27 -4.94 4.59
CA GLU A 74 -13.62 -4.32 5.87
C GLU A 74 -13.51 -5.29 7.04
N HIS A 75 -13.97 -6.54 6.86
CA HIS A 75 -13.81 -7.58 7.87
C HIS A 75 -12.33 -7.88 8.16
N THR A 76 -11.51 -8.08 7.12
CA THR A 76 -10.07 -8.38 7.31
C THR A 76 -9.33 -7.26 8.04
N TYR A 77 -9.63 -5.99 7.72
CA TYR A 77 -9.08 -4.85 8.44
C TYR A 77 -9.58 -4.78 9.88
N GLY A 78 -10.86 -5.10 10.12
CA GLY A 78 -11.43 -5.20 11.46
C GLY A 78 -10.67 -6.21 12.32
N THR A 79 -10.41 -7.40 11.78
CA THR A 79 -9.66 -8.47 12.47
C THR A 79 -8.24 -8.03 12.78
N ILE A 80 -7.49 -7.52 11.80
CA ILE A 80 -6.11 -7.06 12.00
C ILE A 80 -6.04 -5.94 13.04
N LYS A 81 -6.96 -4.95 12.97
CA LYS A 81 -6.93 -3.83 13.90
C LYS A 81 -7.40 -4.24 15.30
N ARG A 82 -8.57 -4.89 15.42
CA ARG A 82 -9.24 -5.13 16.71
C ARG A 82 -8.81 -6.43 17.38
N GLN A 83 -8.71 -7.54 16.65
CA GLN A 83 -8.34 -8.83 17.25
C GLN A 83 -6.83 -8.97 17.41
N TRP A 84 -6.04 -8.45 16.46
CA TRP A 84 -4.58 -8.54 16.52
C TRP A 84 -3.93 -7.30 17.15
N GLY A 85 -4.73 -6.29 17.53
CA GLY A 85 -4.24 -5.09 18.20
C GLY A 85 -3.35 -4.18 17.34
N PHE A 86 -3.34 -4.34 16.01
CA PHE A 86 -2.52 -3.53 15.10
C PHE A 86 -3.16 -2.16 14.85
N HIS A 87 -3.18 -1.32 15.89
CA HIS A 87 -3.78 0.01 15.87
C HIS A 87 -2.83 1.11 15.38
N TYR A 88 -1.52 0.91 15.59
CA TYR A 88 -0.49 1.88 15.23
C TYR A 88 0.71 1.18 14.61
N ILE A 89 1.37 1.90 13.72
CA ILE A 89 2.65 1.48 13.14
C ILE A 89 3.73 1.79 14.17
N CYS A 90 4.43 0.76 14.63
CA CYS A 90 5.51 0.91 15.61
C CYS A 90 6.65 1.76 15.04
N THR A 91 6.99 1.54 13.76
CA THR A 91 8.15 2.16 13.15
C THR A 91 7.82 3.48 12.45
N LYS A 92 7.80 4.57 13.23
CA LYS A 92 7.49 5.93 12.73
C LYS A 92 8.66 6.64 12.01
N ARG A 93 9.76 5.94 11.72
CA ARG A 93 10.98 6.49 11.09
C ARG A 93 10.97 6.33 9.56
N GLY A 94 9.95 6.91 8.93
CA GLY A 94 9.81 7.02 7.47
C GLY A 94 8.97 5.92 6.80
N LEU A 95 8.57 6.21 5.56
CA LEU A 95 7.61 5.40 4.80
C LEU A 95 8.09 3.96 4.56
N LYS A 96 9.40 3.75 4.31
CA LYS A 96 9.95 2.42 4.03
C LYS A 96 9.74 1.45 5.19
N ARG A 97 9.98 1.91 6.42
CA ARG A 97 9.82 1.06 7.63
C ARG A 97 8.36 0.87 7.98
N ALA A 98 7.55 1.93 7.87
CA ALA A 98 6.11 1.83 8.05
C ALA A 98 5.46 0.84 7.07
N SER A 99 5.90 0.86 5.81
CA SER A 99 5.45 -0.09 4.78
C SER A 99 5.87 -1.54 5.12
N ALA A 100 7.07 -1.74 5.65
CA ALA A 100 7.52 -3.06 6.08
C ALA A 100 6.68 -3.63 7.23
N ASP A 101 6.35 -2.83 8.25
CA ASP A 101 5.50 -3.25 9.38
C ASP A 101 4.11 -3.69 8.89
N VAL A 102 3.47 -2.85 8.09
CA VAL A 102 2.14 -3.11 7.53
C VAL A 102 2.16 -4.30 6.58
N GLY A 103 3.18 -4.39 5.73
CA GLY A 103 3.37 -5.49 4.78
C GLY A 103 3.56 -6.84 5.49
N LEU A 104 4.36 -6.87 6.56
CA LEU A 104 4.54 -8.07 7.38
C LEU A 104 3.21 -8.52 7.98
N MET A 105 2.44 -7.58 8.52
CA MET A 105 1.14 -7.88 9.14
C MET A 105 0.14 -8.46 8.12
N PHE A 106 0.06 -7.87 6.93
CA PHE A 106 -0.81 -8.37 5.86
C PHE A 106 -0.35 -9.74 5.34
N THR A 107 0.97 -9.95 5.24
CA THR A 107 1.53 -11.24 4.83
C THR A 107 1.18 -12.32 5.84
N ALA A 108 1.36 -12.06 7.14
CA ALA A 108 1.00 -12.98 8.20
C ALA A 108 -0.50 -13.32 8.19
N TYR A 109 -1.37 -12.31 8.00
CA TYR A 109 -2.81 -12.51 7.90
C TYR A 109 -3.19 -13.37 6.69
N ASN A 110 -2.64 -13.06 5.52
CA ASN A 110 -2.89 -13.82 4.29
C ASN A 110 -2.40 -15.26 4.42
N LEU A 111 -1.23 -15.49 5.02
CA LEU A 111 -0.70 -16.83 5.27
C LEU A 111 -1.61 -17.62 6.21
N ARG A 112 -2.05 -17.02 7.33
CA ARG A 112 -2.99 -17.68 8.25
C ARG A 112 -4.29 -18.05 7.54
N ARG A 113 -4.82 -17.16 6.69
CA ARG A 113 -6.03 -17.42 5.92
C ARG A 113 -5.84 -18.56 4.92
N LEU A 114 -4.72 -18.57 4.19
CA LEU A 114 -4.36 -19.67 3.28
C LEU A 114 -4.28 -21.01 3.99
N LEU A 115 -3.59 -21.08 5.13
CA LEU A 115 -3.45 -22.29 5.92
C LEU A 115 -4.79 -22.81 6.44
N ASN A 116 -5.72 -21.91 6.76
CA ASN A 116 -7.06 -22.27 7.22
C ASN A 116 -8.00 -22.68 6.07
N SER A 117 -7.78 -22.20 4.84
CA SER A 117 -8.63 -22.50 3.69
C SER A 117 -8.17 -23.72 2.89
N ILE A 118 -6.90 -24.11 2.97
CA ILE A 118 -6.34 -25.22 2.20
C ILE A 118 -6.35 -26.51 3.04
N GLU A 119 -6.65 -27.65 2.42
CA GLU A 119 -6.53 -28.96 3.05
C GLU A 119 -5.07 -29.30 3.39
N LYS A 120 -4.83 -29.87 4.58
CA LYS A 120 -3.48 -30.19 5.09
C LYS A 120 -2.64 -31.03 4.12
N ASN A 121 -3.27 -31.97 3.42
CA ASN A 121 -2.59 -32.87 2.48
C ASN A 121 -2.08 -32.13 1.24
N VAL A 122 -2.92 -31.27 0.68
CA VAL A 122 -2.58 -30.39 -0.45
C VAL A 122 -1.45 -29.44 -0.06
N PHE A 123 -1.55 -28.81 1.12
CA PHE A 123 -0.50 -27.93 1.63
C PHE A 123 0.85 -28.65 1.80
N LYS A 124 0.84 -29.87 2.35
CA LYS A 124 2.06 -30.70 2.50
C LYS A 124 2.69 -31.04 1.15
N ALA A 125 1.90 -31.32 0.12
CA ALA A 125 2.40 -31.57 -1.23
C ALA A 125 3.08 -30.34 -1.84
N TYR A 126 2.48 -29.15 -1.67
CA TYR A 126 3.10 -27.89 -2.09
C TYR A 126 4.42 -27.61 -1.35
N LEU A 127 4.47 -27.82 -0.04
CA LEU A 127 5.70 -27.64 0.74
C LEU A 127 6.81 -28.58 0.27
N LYS A 128 6.51 -29.84 -0.04
CA LYS A 128 7.49 -30.78 -0.60
C LYS A 128 8.06 -30.28 -1.93
N LYS A 129 7.20 -29.84 -2.85
CA LYS A 129 7.62 -29.26 -4.15
C LYS A 129 8.51 -28.04 -3.95
N LEU A 130 8.15 -27.13 -3.05
CA LEU A 130 8.96 -25.96 -2.73
C LEU A 130 10.33 -26.37 -2.16
N ALA A 131 10.38 -27.33 -1.23
CA ALA A 131 11.65 -27.80 -0.67
C ALA A 131 12.61 -28.32 -1.77
N HIS A 132 12.10 -29.06 -2.76
CA HIS A 132 12.89 -29.52 -3.90
C HIS A 132 13.40 -28.38 -4.79
N LEU A 133 12.64 -27.29 -4.94
CA LEU A 133 13.05 -26.11 -5.70
C LEU A 133 14.13 -25.28 -4.99
N PHE A 134 14.09 -25.20 -3.65
CA PHE A 134 15.07 -24.45 -2.86
C PHE A 134 16.32 -25.27 -2.50
N PHE A 135 16.24 -26.60 -2.53
CA PHE A 135 17.36 -27.50 -2.29
C PHE A 135 18.62 -27.16 -3.13
N PRO A 136 18.55 -26.97 -4.47
CA PRO A 136 19.73 -26.63 -5.28
C PRO A 136 20.30 -25.23 -5.01
N ILE A 137 19.49 -24.30 -4.51
CA ILE A 137 19.90 -22.92 -4.19
C ILE A 137 20.74 -22.90 -2.91
N LEU A 138 20.32 -23.66 -1.90
CA LEU A 138 21.05 -23.84 -0.64
C LEU A 138 22.36 -24.62 -0.83
N THR A 139 22.41 -25.59 -1.74
CA THR A 139 23.65 -26.32 -2.05
C THR A 139 24.62 -25.50 -2.89
N SER A 140 24.15 -24.67 -3.83
CA SER A 140 25.00 -23.78 -4.62
C SER A 140 25.67 -22.68 -3.78
N GLY A 141 24.98 -22.15 -2.76
CA GLY A 141 25.57 -21.20 -1.81
C GLY A 141 26.69 -21.80 -0.96
N LYS A 142 26.60 -23.09 -0.60
CA LYS A 142 27.67 -23.81 0.10
C LYS A 142 28.88 -24.09 -0.81
N ILE A 143 28.65 -24.39 -2.10
CA ILE A 143 29.73 -24.59 -3.07
C ILE A 143 30.54 -23.30 -3.27
N LEU A 144 29.90 -22.13 -3.28
CA LEU A 144 30.60 -20.84 -3.39
C LEU A 144 31.40 -20.49 -2.12
N ALA A 145 30.85 -20.78 -0.93
CA ALA A 145 31.53 -20.56 0.35
C ALA A 145 32.77 -21.44 0.53
N VAL A 146 32.71 -22.71 0.11
CA VAL A 146 33.86 -23.63 0.15
C VAL A 146 34.97 -23.20 -0.82
N LYS A 147 34.61 -22.64 -1.99
CA LYS A 147 35.58 -22.13 -2.97
C LYS A 147 36.37 -20.91 -2.43
N MET A 148 35.75 -20.09 -1.58
CA MET A 148 36.44 -18.97 -0.92
C MET A 148 37.35 -19.41 0.22
N SER A 149 37.08 -20.53 0.91
CA SER A 149 37.93 -21.02 2.00
C SER A 149 39.26 -21.63 1.51
N HIS A 150 39.29 -22.15 0.29
CA HIS A 150 40.47 -22.86 -0.25
C HIS A 150 41.49 -21.94 -0.94
N CYS A 151 41.15 -20.67 -1.21
CA CYS A 151 42.08 -19.71 -1.84
C CYS A 151 42.93 -18.90 -0.84
N TYR A 152 42.74 -19.03 0.47
CA TYR A 152 43.55 -18.32 1.48
C TYR A 152 44.67 -19.17 2.10
N PHE A 153 44.95 -20.37 1.57
CA PHE A 153 45.97 -21.28 2.12
C PHE A 153 47.02 -21.65 1.07
N THR A 154 47.74 -20.66 0.56
CA THR A 154 49.08 -20.84 -0.02
C THR A 154 50.03 -19.91 0.73
N PRO A 155 50.88 -20.42 1.63
CA PRO A 155 51.91 -19.60 2.25
C PRO A 155 52.98 -19.30 1.20
N LEU A 156 53.29 -18.01 1.03
CA LEU A 156 54.58 -17.58 0.49
C LEU A 156 55.69 -18.23 1.33
N LEU A 157 56.48 -19.10 0.71
CA LEU A 157 57.82 -19.48 1.18
C LEU A 157 58.80 -19.22 0.03
N PHE A 158 59.11 -17.94 -0.16
CA PHE A 158 60.28 -17.45 -0.88
C PHE A 158 61.17 -16.79 0.18
N HIS A 159 62.17 -17.54 0.68
CA HIS A 159 63.52 -17.07 1.02
C HIS A 159 64.29 -18.18 1.75
N LEU A 160 64.99 -19.00 0.96
CA LEU A 160 66.43 -19.34 1.07
C LEU A 160 66.79 -20.28 -0.08
#